data_AF-A0A1H8JDA7-F1
#
_entry.id   AF-A0A1H8JDA7-F1
#
_cell.length_a   1.000
_cell.length_b   1.000
_cell.length_c   1.000
_cell.angle_alpha   90.00
_cell.angle_beta   90.00
_cell.angle_gamma   90.00
#
_symmetry.space_group_name_H-M   'P 1'
#
loop_
_entity.id
_entity.type
_entity.pdbx_description
1 polymer ?
#
loop_
_entity_poly.entity_id
_entity_poly.type
_entity_poly.pdbx_seq_one_letter_code
_entity_poly.pdbx_strand_id
1 'polypeptide(L)'
;MDDRYQPGSLCPNDRPGTASAPGSSAGPAEDARSFDELTAEKITAVRHAYYAAAAEGVTALQNGRWLSGEQLFAAAHSQASRAWWDLVDQEITGKRLTSDHAVRRVRSWARHYLTGEPPAARPGTLFDHALAHASRIAARDFLTVSGQLLTQHLAEARDGADVRAPGMRVDNRHPASSLPNPVVLPAIPSTRADAP
;
A
#
# COMPACT_ATOMS: atom_id res chain seq x y z
N MET A 1 -13.51 22.18 -72.58
CA MET A 1 -12.94 21.47 -73.73
C MET A 1 -11.45 21.68 -73.67
N ASP A 2 -10.70 20.63 -73.34
CA ASP A 2 -9.44 20.29 -74.00
C ASP A 2 -9.04 18.90 -73.53
N ASP A 3 -9.31 17.95 -74.42
CA ASP A 3 -8.75 16.61 -74.49
C ASP A 3 -7.23 16.65 -74.48
N ARG A 4 -6.57 15.79 -73.68
CA ARG A 4 -5.43 15.00 -74.16
C ARG A 4 -5.40 13.62 -73.52
N TYR A 5 -5.71 12.65 -74.36
CA TYR A 5 -5.57 11.21 -74.17
C TYR A 5 -4.09 10.77 -74.31
N GLN A 6 -3.79 9.60 -73.71
CA GLN A 6 -2.49 8.93 -73.53
C GLN A 6 -1.78 8.46 -74.83
N PRO A 7 -0.59 7.80 -74.76
CA PRO A 7 -0.49 6.34 -74.50
C PRO A 7 0.66 5.97 -73.51
N GLY A 8 0.53 4.93 -72.67
CA GLY A 8 0.98 3.55 -72.91
C GLY A 8 2.50 3.40 -72.71
N SER A 9 3.10 2.42 -72.02
CA SER A 9 2.70 1.09 -71.57
C SER A 9 3.86 0.50 -70.71
N LEU A 10 3.63 -0.69 -70.13
CA LEU A 10 4.60 -1.68 -69.61
C LEU A 10 4.96 -1.65 -68.12
N CYS A 11 4.15 -2.35 -67.32
CA CYS A 11 4.68 -3.33 -66.34
C CYS A 11 5.30 -4.53 -67.13
N PRO A 12 6.15 -5.43 -66.57
CA PRO A 12 6.26 -5.79 -65.14
C PRO A 12 7.69 -6.09 -64.65
N ASN A 13 7.85 -6.26 -63.33
CA ASN A 13 8.76 -7.27 -62.78
C ASN A 13 8.34 -7.66 -61.35
N ASP A 14 7.79 -8.86 -61.23
CA ASP A 14 7.89 -9.77 -60.08
C ASP A 14 9.34 -9.78 -59.53
N ARG A 15 9.73 -9.91 -58.25
CA ARG A 15 9.23 -10.66 -57.06
C ARG A 15 10.28 -10.41 -55.91
N PRO A 16 10.33 -11.15 -54.78
CA PRO A 16 9.59 -10.99 -53.52
C PRO A 16 10.51 -10.79 -52.26
N GLY A 17 9.90 -10.52 -51.10
CA GLY A 17 10.55 -10.64 -49.78
C GLY A 17 11.18 -9.33 -49.29
N THR A 18 10.98 -8.86 -48.07
CA THR A 18 10.56 -9.49 -46.82
C THR A 18 9.76 -8.43 -46.07
N ALA A 19 8.54 -8.77 -45.63
CA ALA A 19 7.88 -7.99 -44.60
C ALA A 19 8.76 -8.08 -43.35
N SER A 20 9.55 -7.05 -43.09
CA SER A 20 10.15 -6.86 -41.78
C SER A 20 9.00 -6.65 -40.81
N ALA A 21 8.67 -7.72 -40.09
CA ALA A 21 7.90 -7.59 -38.86
C ALA A 21 8.60 -6.51 -38.02
N PRO A 22 7.87 -5.54 -37.44
CA PRO A 22 8.48 -4.67 -36.44
C PRO A 22 8.96 -5.59 -35.32
N GLY A 23 10.28 -5.74 -35.23
CA GLY A 23 10.94 -6.42 -34.14
C GLY A 23 10.39 -5.84 -32.86
N SER A 24 9.69 -6.69 -32.12
CA SER A 24 9.17 -6.40 -30.81
C SER A 24 10.31 -5.83 -29.99
N SER A 25 10.27 -4.52 -29.77
CA SER A 25 11.06 -3.88 -28.74
C SER A 25 10.59 -4.49 -27.43
N ALA A 26 11.27 -5.54 -26.99
CA ALA A 26 11.29 -5.93 -25.60
C ALA A 26 11.81 -4.70 -24.86
N GLY A 27 10.87 -3.86 -24.40
CA GLY A 27 11.16 -2.84 -23.42
C GLY A 27 11.78 -3.51 -22.20
N PRO A 28 12.56 -2.76 -21.40
CA PRO A 28 13.08 -3.30 -20.16
C PRO A 28 11.89 -3.89 -19.39
N ALA A 29 11.98 -5.17 -19.05
CA ALA A 29 11.05 -5.76 -18.10
C ALA A 29 11.10 -4.85 -16.87
N GLU A 30 10.06 -4.04 -16.67
CA GLU A 30 9.92 -3.28 -15.44
C GLU A 30 10.01 -4.32 -14.32
N ASP A 31 11.04 -4.21 -13.50
CA ASP A 31 11.31 -5.14 -12.41
C ASP A 31 10.06 -5.21 -11.53
N ALA A 32 9.27 -6.26 -11.71
CA ALA A 32 8.10 -6.53 -10.91
C ALA A 32 8.56 -6.73 -9.47
N ARG A 33 8.55 -5.66 -8.68
CA ARG A 33 8.96 -5.68 -7.28
C ARG A 33 8.04 -6.63 -6.53
N SER A 34 8.62 -7.52 -5.75
CA SER A 34 7.84 -8.44 -4.95
C SER A 34 6.98 -7.70 -3.93
N PHE A 35 5.84 -8.28 -3.54
CA PHE A 35 4.96 -7.71 -2.52
C PHE A 35 5.68 -7.52 -1.17
N ASP A 36 6.63 -8.42 -0.85
CA ASP A 36 7.46 -8.33 0.33
C ASP A 36 8.37 -7.09 0.29
N GLU A 37 9.02 -6.82 -0.85
CA GLU A 37 9.84 -5.62 -1.05
C GLU A 37 9.02 -4.33 -0.94
N LEU A 38 7.86 -4.27 -1.61
CA LEU A 38 6.97 -3.11 -1.55
C LEU A 38 6.46 -2.85 -0.13
N THR A 39 6.17 -3.91 0.63
CA THR A 39 5.74 -3.80 2.03
C THR A 39 6.88 -3.28 2.91
N ALA A 40 8.09 -3.82 2.75
CA ALA A 40 9.27 -3.37 3.49
C ALA A 40 9.66 -1.92 3.16
N GLU A 41 9.58 -1.54 1.88
CA GLU A 41 9.77 -0.16 1.41
C GLU A 41 8.77 0.77 2.08
N LYS A 42 7.49 0.38 2.14
CA LYS A 42 6.45 1.20 2.76
C LYS A 42 6.66 1.38 4.26
N ILE A 43 7.02 0.31 4.99
CA ILE A 43 7.35 0.38 6.42
C ILE A 43 8.50 1.37 6.64
N THR A 44 9.56 1.25 5.83
CA THR A 44 10.74 2.12 5.90
C THR A 44 10.38 3.58 5.62
N ALA A 45 9.62 3.84 4.55
CA ALA A 45 9.20 5.18 4.16
C ALA A 45 8.36 5.87 5.25
N VAL A 46 7.44 5.15 5.89
CA VAL A 46 6.60 5.73 6.96
C VAL A 46 7.42 5.99 8.23
N ARG A 47 8.38 5.13 8.56
CA ARG A 47 9.33 5.40 9.66
C ARG A 47 10.14 6.67 9.41
N HIS A 48 10.67 6.84 8.20
CA HIS A 48 11.39 8.06 7.82
C HIS A 48 10.50 9.31 7.91
N ALA A 49 9.26 9.25 7.41
CA ALA A 49 8.32 10.36 7.49
C ALA A 49 8.03 10.75 8.95
N TYR A 50 7.85 9.78 9.84
CA TYR A 50 7.71 10.05 11.27
C TYR A 50 8.97 10.70 11.88
N TYR A 51 10.16 10.18 11.58
CA TYR A 51 11.39 10.75 12.12
C TYR A 51 11.63 12.18 11.63
N ALA A 52 11.31 12.49 10.37
CA ALA A 52 11.38 13.84 9.83
C ALA A 52 10.42 14.78 10.58
N ALA A 53 9.13 14.40 10.70
CA ALA A 53 8.14 15.21 11.41
C ALA A 53 8.50 15.41 12.89
N ALA A 54 9.01 14.37 13.56
CA ALA A 54 9.48 14.46 14.94
C ALA A 54 10.71 15.39 15.07
N ALA A 55 11.67 15.30 14.16
CA ALA A 55 12.86 16.15 14.15
C ALA A 55 12.50 17.63 13.93
N GLU A 56 11.54 17.92 13.04
CA GLU A 56 11.01 19.27 12.84
C GLU A 56 10.37 19.81 14.12
N GLY A 57 9.54 19.01 14.78
CA GLY A 57 8.90 19.37 16.05
C GLY A 57 9.93 19.66 17.16
N VAL A 58 10.91 18.76 17.34
CA VAL A 58 11.99 18.94 18.33
C VAL A 58 12.81 20.19 18.02
N THR A 59 13.16 20.41 16.76
CA THR A 59 13.94 21.59 16.34
C THR A 59 13.17 22.89 16.60
N ALA A 60 11.87 22.93 16.35
CA ALA A 60 11.05 24.09 16.65
C ALA A 60 11.05 24.39 18.16
N LEU A 61 10.85 23.36 18.99
CA LEU A 61 10.85 23.49 20.45
C LEU A 61 12.22 23.93 21.00
N GLN A 62 13.30 23.35 20.51
CA GLN A 62 14.68 23.72 20.90
C GLN A 62 15.01 25.17 20.56
N ASN A 63 14.43 25.70 19.48
CA ASN A 63 14.57 27.09 19.08
C ASN A 63 13.58 28.04 19.79
N GLY A 64 12.86 27.56 20.81
CA GLY A 64 11.89 28.34 21.57
C GLY A 64 10.64 28.75 20.76
N ARG A 65 10.36 28.05 19.65
CA ARG A 65 9.20 28.32 18.80
C ARG A 65 8.00 27.49 19.25
N TRP A 66 6.84 28.10 19.14
CA TRP A 66 5.57 27.39 19.29
C TRP A 66 5.32 26.48 18.09
N LEU A 67 4.78 25.29 18.34
CA LEU A 67 4.35 24.39 17.28
C LEU A 67 3.03 24.89 16.68
N SER A 68 2.97 24.96 15.36
CA SER A 68 1.72 25.24 14.68
C SER A 68 0.77 24.04 14.79
N GLY A 69 -0.54 24.28 14.64
CA GLY A 69 -1.53 23.19 14.58
C GLY A 69 -1.25 22.19 13.44
N GLU A 70 -0.70 22.68 12.32
CA GLU A 70 -0.29 21.85 11.19
C GLU A 70 0.90 20.94 11.55
N GLN A 71 1.90 21.46 12.26
CA GLN A 71 3.05 20.67 12.73
C GLN A 71 2.61 19.61 13.73
N LEU A 72 1.71 19.96 14.66
CA LEU A 72 1.13 19.01 15.61
C LEU A 72 0.32 17.92 14.90
N PHE A 73 -0.48 18.31 13.89
CA PHE A 73 -1.22 17.36 13.06
C PHE A 73 -0.29 16.42 12.29
N ALA A 74 0.72 16.96 11.61
CA ALA A 74 1.68 16.16 10.82
C ALA A 74 2.46 15.18 11.71
N ALA A 75 2.89 15.61 12.90
CA ALA A 75 3.54 14.73 13.88
C ALA A 75 2.59 13.61 14.37
N ALA A 76 1.36 13.96 14.75
CA ALA A 76 0.37 12.98 15.21
C ALA A 76 -0.04 11.98 14.11
N HIS A 77 -0.28 12.47 12.90
CA HIS A 77 -0.63 11.65 11.74
C HIS A 77 0.51 10.71 11.34
N SER A 78 1.75 11.22 11.26
CA SER A 78 2.91 10.40 10.91
C SER A 78 3.21 9.36 12.00
N GLN A 79 3.04 9.69 13.28
CA GLN A 79 3.14 8.74 14.39
C GLN A 79 2.10 7.63 14.28
N ALA A 80 0.83 7.98 14.08
CA ALA A 80 -0.24 7.01 13.94
C ALA A 80 -0.07 6.15 12.68
N SER A 81 0.36 6.75 11.57
CA SER A 81 0.67 6.04 10.33
C SER A 81 1.78 5.02 10.56
N ARG A 82 2.86 5.42 11.23
CA ARG A 82 3.96 4.53 11.61
C ARG A 82 3.45 3.37 12.47
N ALA A 83 2.62 3.63 13.48
CA ALA A 83 2.11 2.60 14.36
C ALA A 83 1.37 1.48 13.60
N TRP A 84 0.55 1.81 12.59
CA TRP A 84 -0.11 0.80 11.76
C TRP A 84 0.87 -0.07 10.96
N TRP A 85 1.91 0.54 10.38
CA TRP A 85 2.92 -0.20 9.62
C TRP A 85 3.91 -0.97 10.51
N ASP A 86 4.19 -0.48 11.71
CA ASP A 86 4.96 -1.22 12.72
C ASP A 86 4.19 -2.46 13.22
N LEU A 87 2.85 -2.41 13.30
CA LEU A 87 2.04 -3.61 13.56
C LEU A 87 2.16 -4.65 12.43
N VAL A 88 2.24 -4.21 11.16
CA VAL A 88 2.49 -5.12 10.03
C VAL A 88 3.86 -5.76 10.18
N ASP A 89 4.90 -4.96 10.45
CA ASP A 89 6.26 -5.46 10.68
C ASP A 89 6.31 -6.46 11.84
N GLN A 90 5.57 -6.21 12.92
CA GLN A 90 5.46 -7.12 14.06
C GLN A 90 4.76 -8.44 13.70
N GLU A 91 3.71 -8.42 12.88
CA GLU A 91 3.07 -9.64 12.38
C GLU A 91 4.03 -10.44 11.48
N ILE A 92 4.84 -9.78 10.66
CA ILE A 92 5.83 -10.44 9.78
C ILE A 92 6.98 -11.02 10.61
N THR A 93 7.68 -10.19 11.36
CA THR A 93 8.91 -10.57 12.08
C THR A 93 8.63 -11.38 13.33
N GLY A 94 7.62 -10.98 14.12
CA GLY A 94 7.30 -11.60 15.40
C GLY A 94 6.49 -12.88 15.27
N LYS A 95 5.58 -12.97 14.30
CA LYS A 95 4.71 -14.14 14.08
C LYS A 95 5.03 -14.94 12.82
N ARG A 96 6.06 -14.53 12.06
CA ARG A 96 6.51 -15.21 10.83
C ARG A 96 5.41 -15.35 9.79
N LEU A 97 4.51 -14.37 9.72
CA LEU A 97 3.48 -14.33 8.70
C LEU A 97 4.07 -13.83 7.39
N THR A 98 3.54 -14.31 6.26
CA THR A 98 3.81 -13.70 4.96
C THR A 98 3.29 -12.26 4.97
N SER A 99 3.94 -11.36 4.21
CA SER A 99 3.57 -9.95 4.21
C SER A 99 2.11 -9.76 3.81
N ASP A 100 1.60 -10.54 2.85
CA ASP A 100 0.21 -10.43 2.39
C ASP A 100 -0.79 -10.73 3.52
N HIS A 101 -0.50 -11.76 4.30
CA HIS A 101 -1.34 -12.20 5.40
C HIS A 101 -1.28 -11.22 6.58
N ALA A 102 -0.07 -10.75 6.91
CA ALA A 102 0.14 -9.71 7.91
C ALA A 102 -0.65 -8.43 7.57
N VAL A 103 -0.53 -7.94 6.33
CA VAL A 103 -1.26 -6.76 5.86
C VAL A 103 -2.77 -6.96 5.94
N ARG A 104 -3.31 -8.09 5.46
CA ARG A 104 -4.75 -8.40 5.56
C ARG A 104 -5.25 -8.42 7.00
N ARG A 105 -4.46 -8.97 7.92
CA ARG A 105 -4.79 -9.04 9.34
C ARG A 105 -4.85 -7.66 9.97
N VAL A 106 -3.81 -6.83 9.79
CA VAL A 106 -3.79 -5.46 10.34
C VAL A 106 -4.89 -4.60 9.70
N ARG A 107 -5.23 -4.80 8.42
CA ARG A 107 -6.40 -4.16 7.78
C ARG A 107 -7.70 -4.49 8.51
N SER A 108 -7.88 -5.71 8.99
CA SER A 108 -9.05 -6.05 9.79
C SER A 108 -9.11 -5.25 11.09
N TRP A 109 -7.97 -5.07 11.75
CA TRP A 109 -7.87 -4.25 12.97
C TRP A 109 -8.14 -2.77 12.70
N ALA A 110 -7.58 -2.21 11.63
CA ALA A 110 -7.81 -0.82 11.25
C ALA A 110 -9.31 -0.54 10.94
N ARG A 111 -10.00 -1.49 10.29
CA ARG A 111 -11.46 -1.39 10.11
C ARG A 111 -12.20 -1.40 11.44
N HIS A 112 -11.85 -2.33 12.32
CA HIS A 112 -12.47 -2.42 13.64
C HIS A 112 -12.21 -1.17 14.49
N TYR A 113 -11.01 -0.60 14.42
CA TYR A 113 -10.67 0.65 15.08
C TYR A 113 -11.59 1.80 14.63
N LEU A 114 -11.87 1.90 13.33
CA LEU A 114 -12.74 2.95 12.80
C LEU A 114 -14.23 2.76 13.13
N THR A 115 -14.68 1.55 13.42
CA THR A 115 -16.10 1.23 13.69
C THR A 115 -16.42 0.97 15.15
N GLY A 116 -15.43 0.58 15.95
CA GLY A 116 -15.59 0.05 17.30
C GLY A 116 -15.25 1.01 18.43
N GLU A 117 -14.80 2.23 18.15
CA GLU A 117 -14.42 3.17 19.22
C GLU A 117 -15.65 3.55 20.05
N PRO A 118 -15.73 3.14 21.34
CA PRO A 118 -16.81 3.54 22.23
C PRO A 118 -16.75 5.06 22.42
N PRO A 119 -17.88 5.74 22.63
CA PRO A 119 -17.86 7.15 23.02
C PRO A 119 -16.99 7.28 24.28
N ALA A 120 -16.01 8.19 24.25
CA ALA A 120 -15.11 8.41 25.37
C ALA A 120 -15.92 8.61 26.65
N ALA A 121 -15.62 7.83 27.69
CA ALA A 121 -16.34 7.87 28.98
C ALA A 121 -16.23 9.22 29.70
N ARG A 122 -15.31 10.09 29.26
CA ARG A 122 -15.16 11.47 29.70
C ARG A 122 -14.97 12.36 28.47
N PRO A 123 -15.50 13.61 28.47
CA PRO A 123 -15.19 14.57 27.42
C PRO A 123 -13.67 14.80 27.42
N GLY A 124 -13.02 14.55 26.28
CA GLY A 124 -11.63 14.90 26.09
C GLY A 124 -11.46 16.40 25.88
N THR A 125 -10.22 16.86 25.87
CA THR A 125 -9.90 18.23 25.41
C THR A 125 -10.07 18.33 23.89
N LEU A 126 -10.18 19.56 23.37
CA LEU A 126 -10.17 19.80 21.91
C LEU A 126 -8.90 19.24 21.25
N PHE A 127 -7.78 19.24 21.99
CA PHE A 127 -6.52 18.67 21.54
C PHE A 127 -6.62 17.13 21.42
N ASP A 128 -7.22 16.45 22.40
CA ASP A 128 -7.46 15.00 22.33
C ASP A 128 -8.34 14.63 21.14
N HIS A 129 -9.36 15.44 20.85
CA HIS A 129 -10.20 15.29 19.67
C HIS A 129 -9.42 15.48 18.36
N ALA A 130 -8.51 16.46 18.29
CA ALA A 130 -7.66 16.68 17.14
C ALA A 130 -6.67 15.51 16.92
N LEU A 131 -6.07 14.97 17.99
CA LEU A 131 -5.20 13.79 17.92
C LEU A 131 -5.97 12.54 17.50
N ALA A 132 -7.17 12.32 18.04
CA ALA A 132 -8.05 11.24 17.61
C ALA A 132 -8.43 11.38 16.13
N HIS A 133 -8.68 12.62 15.67
CA HIS A 133 -8.95 12.90 14.27
C HIS A 133 -7.75 12.55 13.36
N ALA A 134 -6.54 12.99 13.70
CA ALA A 134 -5.32 12.64 12.97
C ALA A 134 -5.10 11.12 12.91
N SER A 135 -5.33 10.42 14.03
CA SER A 135 -5.21 8.96 14.12
C SER A 135 -6.22 8.23 13.24
N ARG A 136 -7.47 8.73 13.16
CA ARG A 136 -8.50 8.19 12.26
C ARG A 136 -8.20 8.46 10.79
N ILE A 137 -7.57 9.59 10.45
CA ILE A 137 -7.09 9.85 9.09
C ILE A 137 -5.99 8.84 8.74
N ALA A 138 -4.98 8.69 9.59
CA ALA A 138 -3.90 7.73 9.39
C ALA A 138 -4.42 6.28 9.20
N ALA A 139 -5.42 5.86 9.97
CA ALA A 139 -6.05 4.54 9.80
C ALA A 139 -6.75 4.39 8.43
N ARG A 140 -7.41 5.45 7.94
CA ARG A 140 -8.01 5.44 6.59
C ARG A 140 -6.94 5.38 5.50
N ASP A 141 -5.87 6.17 5.64
CA ASP A 141 -4.76 6.16 4.68
C ASP A 141 -4.08 4.81 4.64
N PHE A 142 -3.87 4.18 5.81
CA PHE A 142 -3.39 2.81 5.89
C PHE A 142 -4.29 1.84 5.11
N LEU A 143 -5.62 1.90 5.29
CA LEU A 143 -6.57 1.07 4.54
C LEU A 143 -6.55 1.35 3.04
N THR A 144 -6.33 2.59 2.62
CA THR A 144 -6.22 2.95 1.20
C THR A 144 -4.94 2.36 0.60
N VAL A 145 -3.78 2.67 1.18
CA VAL A 145 -2.47 2.27 0.66
C VAL A 145 -2.30 0.75 0.68
N SER A 146 -2.64 0.10 1.79
CA SER A 146 -2.55 -1.36 1.86
C SER A 146 -3.55 -2.06 0.93
N GLY A 147 -4.66 -1.40 0.59
CA GLY A 147 -5.60 -1.90 -0.42
C GLY A 147 -5.01 -1.85 -1.83
N GLN A 148 -4.31 -0.77 -2.15
CA GLN A 148 -3.61 -0.62 -3.42
C GLN A 148 -2.52 -1.68 -3.59
N LEU A 149 -1.66 -1.86 -2.57
CA LEU A 149 -0.60 -2.88 -2.59
C LEU A 149 -1.15 -4.29 -2.81
N LEU A 150 -2.23 -4.67 -2.10
CA LEU A 150 -2.86 -5.98 -2.27
C LEU A 150 -3.49 -6.16 -3.65
N THR A 151 -4.02 -5.09 -4.23
CA THR A 151 -4.64 -5.14 -5.57
C THR A 151 -3.58 -5.30 -6.65
N GLN A 152 -2.46 -4.58 -6.54
CA GLN A 152 -1.30 -4.71 -7.43
C GLN A 152 -0.75 -6.13 -7.41
N HIS A 153 -0.53 -6.70 -6.21
CA HIS A 153 -0.05 -8.06 -6.06
C HIS A 153 -0.96 -9.11 -6.70
N LEU A 154 -2.29 -8.95 -6.58
CA LEU A 154 -3.25 -9.88 -7.20
C LEU A 154 -3.24 -9.77 -8.74
N ALA A 155 -3.02 -8.58 -9.30
CA ALA A 155 -2.90 -8.39 -10.73
C ALA A 155 -1.63 -9.07 -11.27
N GLU A 156 -0.49 -8.85 -10.63
CA GLU A 156 0.80 -9.47 -10.98
C GLU A 156 0.76 -11.00 -10.87
N ALA A 157 0.09 -11.53 -9.84
CA ALA A 157 -0.09 -12.97 -9.69
C ALA A 157 -0.95 -13.59 -10.81
N ARG A 158 -1.93 -12.86 -11.34
CA ARG A 158 -2.78 -13.30 -12.44
C ARG A 158 -2.01 -13.32 -13.77
N ASP A 159 -1.23 -12.28 -14.03
CA ASP A 159 -0.47 -12.16 -15.27
C ASP A 159 0.69 -13.16 -15.32
N GLY A 160 1.31 -13.48 -14.17
CA GLY A 160 2.32 -14.54 -14.06
C GLY A 160 1.76 -15.97 -14.20
N ALA A 161 0.48 -16.19 -13.90
CA ALA A 161 -0.18 -17.49 -14.04
C ALA A 161 -0.54 -17.82 -15.49
N ASP A 162 -0.86 -16.81 -16.30
CA ASP A 162 -1.21 -16.99 -17.72
C ASP A 162 0.00 -17.42 -18.58
N VAL A 163 1.22 -17.14 -18.13
CA VAL A 163 2.47 -17.51 -18.83
C VAL A 163 2.91 -18.95 -18.54
N ARG A 164 2.37 -19.61 -17.50
CA ARG A 164 2.87 -20.91 -16.97
C ARG A 164 2.01 -22.14 -17.22
N ALA A 165 0.94 -22.07 -18.02
CA ALA A 165 0.03 -23.21 -18.17
C ALA A 165 0.24 -24.03 -19.47
N PRO A 166 0.97 -25.18 -19.45
CA PRO A 166 0.57 -26.37 -20.18
C PRO A 166 -0.40 -27.17 -19.29
N GLY A 167 -1.62 -27.35 -19.78
CA GLY A 167 -2.75 -27.80 -19.00
C GLY A 167 -2.58 -29.15 -18.30
N MET A 168 -3.13 -29.25 -17.09
CA MET A 168 -3.80 -30.46 -16.61
C MET A 168 -4.91 -30.10 -15.63
N ARG A 169 -6.06 -30.71 -15.86
CA ARG A 169 -7.31 -30.54 -15.11
C ARG A 169 -7.25 -31.25 -13.75
N VAL A 170 -7.74 -30.51 -12.74
CA VAL A 170 -8.73 -30.86 -11.69
C VAL A 170 -8.61 -32.23 -11.00
N ASP A 171 -8.49 -32.21 -9.67
CA ASP A 171 -9.45 -32.94 -8.84
C ASP A 171 -9.69 -32.31 -7.45
N ASN A 172 -10.98 -32.29 -7.09
CA ASN A 172 -11.57 -31.74 -5.87
C ASN A 172 -11.32 -32.64 -4.65
N ARG A 173 -11.01 -32.05 -3.48
CA ARG A 173 -11.50 -32.53 -2.17
C ARG A 173 -11.32 -31.49 -1.05
N HIS A 174 -12.44 -31.10 -0.45
CA HIS A 174 -12.56 -30.50 0.89
C HIS A 174 -12.41 -31.60 1.96
N PRO A 175 -11.98 -31.31 3.22
CA PRO A 175 -12.91 -30.69 4.20
C PRO A 175 -12.33 -29.82 5.35
N ALA A 176 -13.28 -29.09 5.95
CA ALA A 176 -13.47 -28.75 7.37
C ALA A 176 -12.61 -27.68 8.11
N SER A 177 -13.29 -26.56 8.37
CA SER A 177 -13.46 -25.80 9.62
C SER A 177 -12.48 -25.95 10.79
N SER A 178 -11.92 -24.83 11.22
CA SER A 178 -11.66 -24.52 12.64
C SER A 178 -11.62 -23.00 12.87
N LEU A 179 -12.48 -22.52 13.78
CA LEU A 179 -12.56 -21.14 14.25
C LEU A 179 -11.41 -20.84 15.22
N PRO A 180 -10.73 -19.69 15.15
CA PRO A 180 -9.91 -19.20 16.24
C PRO A 180 -10.66 -18.22 17.16
N ASN A 181 -10.43 -18.40 18.46
CA ASN A 181 -10.90 -17.61 19.60
C ASN A 181 -10.60 -16.10 19.50
N PRO A 182 -11.34 -15.25 20.24
CA PRO A 182 -11.15 -13.80 20.23
C PRO A 182 -9.79 -13.40 20.84
N VAL A 183 -9.01 -12.64 20.06
CA VAL A 183 -7.77 -12.01 20.52
C VAL A 183 -8.13 -10.68 21.20
N VAL A 184 -7.73 -10.55 22.46
CA VAL A 184 -7.76 -9.31 23.22
C VAL A 184 -6.78 -8.31 22.59
N LEU A 185 -7.27 -7.14 22.19
CA LEU A 185 -6.46 -6.03 21.69
C LEU A 185 -5.51 -5.52 22.80
N PRO A 186 -4.22 -5.30 22.53
CA PRO A 186 -3.36 -4.59 23.46
C PRO A 186 -3.80 -3.12 23.52
N ALA A 187 -4.03 -2.62 24.74
CA ALA A 187 -4.28 -1.21 25.00
C ALA A 187 -3.06 -0.38 24.56
N ILE A 188 -3.31 0.66 23.79
CA ILE A 188 -2.31 1.70 23.51
C ILE A 188 -1.90 2.30 24.87
N PRO A 189 -0.61 2.32 25.24
CA PRO A 189 -0.18 2.85 26.52
C PRO A 189 -0.52 4.34 26.57
N SER A 190 -1.49 4.68 27.42
CA SER A 190 -1.75 6.05 27.84
C SER A 190 -0.60 6.41 28.77
N THR A 191 0.37 7.18 28.26
CA THR A 191 1.45 7.76 29.07
C THR A 191 0.83 8.76 30.03
N ARG A 192 0.43 8.25 31.20
CA ARG A 192 0.12 9.05 32.37
C ARG A 192 1.44 9.61 32.89
N ALA A 193 1.67 10.89 32.61
CA ALA A 193 2.69 11.66 33.29
C ALA A 193 2.20 11.91 34.72
N ASP A 194 2.51 10.99 35.64
CA ASP A 194 2.48 11.29 37.06
C ASP A 194 3.84 11.90 37.43
N ALA A 195 3.85 13.22 37.64
CA ALA A 195 4.88 13.92 38.41
C ALA A 195 4.47 13.87 39.89
N PRO A 196 5.44 13.73 40.80
CA PRO A 196 5.91 14.91 41.53
C PRO A 196 7.37 15.27 41.24
#